data_AF-A0A9W5RGN7-F1
#
_entry.id   AF-A0A9W5RGN7-F1
#
_cell.length_a   1.000
_cell.length_b   1.000
_cell.length_c   1.000
_cell.angle_alpha   90.00
_cell.angle_beta   90.00
_cell.angle_gamma   90.00
#
_symmetry.space_group_name_H-M   'P 1'
#
loop_
_entity.id
_entity.type
_entity.pdbx_description
1 polymer ?
#
loop_
_entity_poly.entity_id
_entity_poly.type
_entity_poly.pdbx_seq_one_letter_code
_entity_poly.pdbx_strand_id
1 'polypeptide(L)'
;MPSSSYKSKQMIVIRRDLKMRKGKIAAQASHACVEATLMALAKERRLDQVRVTDDQNWVYLDHADEDTSAITNWFDAGVAKVCVYVDSEEALLELAVEGKARGFVVALIRDAGFTEFHGEPTFTCLAFEPLAAEDIDPLTGELPLY
;
A
#
# COMPACT_ATOMS: atom_id res chain seq x y z
N MET A 1 19.22 -7.40 -11.67
CA MET A 1 18.16 -7.15 -10.69
C MET A 1 16.90 -6.83 -11.46
N PRO A 2 15.71 -7.34 -11.12
CA PRO A 2 14.50 -6.89 -11.79
C PRO A 2 14.28 -5.44 -11.34
N SER A 3 14.83 -4.49 -12.11
CA SER A 3 14.51 -3.08 -11.94
C SER A 3 13.01 -2.97 -12.17
N SER A 4 12.26 -2.72 -11.11
CA SER A 4 10.84 -2.44 -11.21
C SER A 4 10.67 -1.29 -12.21
N SER A 5 9.99 -1.51 -13.34
CA SER A 5 9.85 -0.49 -14.40
C SER A 5 8.94 0.69 -13.99
N TYR A 6 8.46 0.70 -12.75
CA TYR A 6 7.54 1.71 -12.24
C TYR A 6 8.34 2.83 -11.57
N LYS A 7 8.12 4.07 -12.02
CA LYS A 7 8.66 5.27 -11.37
C LYS A 7 8.16 5.39 -9.93
N SER A 8 6.88 5.11 -9.70
CA SER A 8 6.23 5.07 -8.40
C SER A 8 5.28 3.88 -8.29
N LYS A 9 5.18 3.27 -7.11
CA LYS A 9 4.35 2.09 -6.86
C LYS A 9 3.88 2.03 -5.41
N GLN A 10 2.81 1.28 -5.18
CA GLN A 10 2.34 0.96 -3.84
C GLN A 10 2.70 -0.48 -3.50
N MET A 11 3.36 -0.68 -2.37
CA MET A 11 3.71 -2.01 -1.87
C MET A 11 2.71 -2.44 -0.80
N ILE A 12 2.18 -3.66 -0.95
CA ILE A 12 1.27 -4.29 0.01
C ILE A 12 1.95 -5.56 0.52
N VAL A 13 2.17 -5.64 1.83
CA VAL A 13 2.87 -6.78 2.47
C VAL A 13 1.85 -7.60 3.24
N ILE A 14 1.73 -8.88 2.90
CA ILE A 14 0.71 -9.79 3.43
C ILE A 14 1.36 -10.86 4.32
N ARG A 15 0.75 -11.16 5.48
CA ARG A 15 1.11 -12.32 6.31
C ARG A 15 0.65 -13.61 5.64
N ARG A 16 1.59 -14.38 5.08
CA ARG A 16 1.28 -15.66 4.45
C ARG A 16 1.06 -16.79 5.46
N ASP A 17 1.76 -16.73 6.59
CA ASP A 17 1.69 -17.72 7.69
C ASP A 17 0.27 -17.86 8.28
N LEU A 18 -0.56 -16.82 8.19
CA LEU A 18 -1.96 -16.86 8.60
C LEU A 18 -2.85 -17.77 7.72
N LYS A 19 -2.37 -18.19 6.55
CA LYS A 19 -3.10 -19.06 5.60
C LYS A 19 -4.53 -18.57 5.31
N MET A 20 -4.70 -17.24 5.26
CA MET A 20 -6.00 -16.62 5.01
C MET A 20 -6.60 -17.13 3.70
N ARG A 21 -7.93 -17.26 3.66
CA ARG A 21 -8.62 -17.56 2.39
C ARG A 21 -8.50 -16.40 1.39
N LYS A 22 -8.51 -16.70 0.08
CA LYS A 22 -8.34 -15.72 -1.02
C LYS A 22 -9.20 -14.46 -0.86
N GLY A 23 -10.48 -14.63 -0.49
CA GLY A 23 -11.39 -13.50 -0.29
C GLY A 23 -11.00 -12.61 0.90
N LYS A 24 -10.47 -13.20 1.98
CA LYS A 24 -9.98 -12.44 3.15
C LYS A 24 -8.73 -11.65 2.77
N ILE A 25 -7.78 -12.28 2.08
CA ILE A 25 -6.56 -11.61 1.59
C ILE A 25 -6.92 -10.38 0.76
N ALA A 26 -7.82 -10.54 -0.22
CA ALA A 26 -8.27 -9.44 -1.07
C ALA A 26 -8.89 -8.30 -0.24
N ALA A 27 -9.72 -8.61 0.74
CA ALA A 27 -10.33 -7.60 1.62
C ALA A 27 -9.28 -6.86 2.47
N GLN A 28 -8.33 -7.57 3.09
CA GLN A 28 -7.30 -6.96 3.93
C GLN A 28 -6.35 -6.08 3.09
N ALA A 29 -5.91 -6.56 1.93
CA ALA A 29 -5.09 -5.79 1.00
C ALA A 29 -5.83 -4.53 0.50
N SER A 30 -7.14 -4.63 0.25
CA SER A 30 -7.97 -3.49 -0.14
C SER A 30 -8.09 -2.45 0.98
N HIS A 31 -8.29 -2.88 2.23
CA HIS A 31 -8.29 -1.99 3.39
C HIS A 31 -6.96 -1.24 3.52
N ALA A 32 -5.84 -1.97 3.43
CA ALA A 32 -4.51 -1.40 3.52
C ALA A 32 -4.26 -0.36 2.40
N CYS A 33 -4.58 -0.72 1.16
CA CYS A 33 -4.45 0.14 -0.01
C CYS A 33 -5.25 1.45 0.15
N VAL A 34 -6.54 1.35 0.48
CA VAL A 34 -7.41 2.53 0.58
C VAL A 34 -6.92 3.46 1.69
N GLU A 35 -6.63 2.91 2.86
CA GLU A 35 -6.18 3.70 4.01
C GLU A 35 -4.84 4.40 3.71
N ALA A 36 -3.86 3.68 3.17
CA ALA A 36 -2.56 4.25 2.82
C ALA A 36 -2.67 5.36 1.76
N THR A 37 -3.50 5.16 0.73
CA THR A 37 -3.69 6.18 -0.32
C THR A 37 -4.40 7.42 0.21
N LEU A 38 -5.45 7.26 1.03
CA LEU A 38 -6.16 8.40 1.62
C LEU A 38 -5.27 9.18 2.60
N MET A 39 -4.49 8.49 3.42
CA MET A 39 -3.51 9.13 4.31
C MET A 39 -2.43 9.87 3.51
N ALA A 40 -1.95 9.32 2.39
CA ALA A 40 -0.97 9.98 1.52
C ALA A 40 -1.54 11.26 0.88
N LEU A 41 -2.77 11.20 0.34
CA LEU A 41 -3.48 12.38 -0.17
C LEU A 41 -3.67 13.45 0.91
N ALA A 42 -4.03 13.05 2.13
CA ALA A 42 -4.18 13.96 3.25
C ALA A 42 -2.84 14.59 3.67
N LYS A 43 -1.77 13.78 3.74
CA LYS A 43 -0.40 14.21 4.06
C LYS A 43 0.12 15.23 3.04
N GLU A 44 -0.11 15.00 1.75
CA GLU A 44 0.27 15.94 0.67
C GLU A 44 -0.74 17.08 0.47
N ARG A 45 -1.85 17.13 1.22
CA ARG A 45 -2.94 18.11 1.08
C ARG A 45 -3.53 18.16 -0.34
N ARG A 46 -3.83 16.99 -0.91
CA ARG A 46 -4.34 16.81 -2.29
C ARG A 46 -5.75 16.22 -2.37
N LEU A 47 -6.47 16.10 -1.25
CA LEU A 47 -7.82 15.53 -1.26
C LEU A 47 -8.78 16.32 -2.17
N ASP A 48 -8.58 17.62 -2.31
CA ASP A 48 -9.33 18.53 -3.19
C ASP A 48 -8.93 18.43 -4.67
N GLN A 49 -7.90 17.64 -5.01
CA GLN A 49 -7.46 17.39 -6.39
C GLN A 49 -8.05 16.11 -6.97
N VAL A 50 -8.71 15.27 -6.18
CA VAL A 50 -9.31 14.04 -6.69
C VAL A 50 -10.48 14.39 -7.62
N ARG A 51 -10.42 13.88 -8.84
CA ARG A 51 -11.47 14.00 -9.86
C ARG A 51 -11.84 12.62 -10.38
N VAL A 52 -12.97 12.56 -11.06
CA VAL A 52 -13.43 11.39 -11.79
C VAL A 52 -13.43 11.74 -13.27
N THR A 53 -13.03 10.80 -14.13
CA THR A 53 -13.12 10.94 -15.59
C THR A 53 -14.57 11.15 -16.04
N ASP A 54 -14.77 11.76 -17.22
CA ASP A 54 -16.11 12.07 -17.75
C ASP A 54 -17.02 10.84 -17.88
N ASP A 55 -16.43 9.67 -18.14
CA ASP A 55 -17.12 8.38 -18.26
C ASP A 55 -17.39 7.68 -16.90
N GLN A 56 -16.98 8.30 -15.79
CA GLN A 56 -17.11 7.81 -14.43
C GLN A 56 -16.38 6.50 -14.10
N ASN A 57 -15.41 6.08 -14.91
CA ASN A 57 -14.71 4.81 -14.72
C ASN A 57 -13.45 4.90 -13.87
N TRP A 58 -12.79 6.06 -13.84
CA TRP A 58 -11.49 6.21 -13.18
C TRP A 58 -11.38 7.48 -12.36
N VAL A 59 -10.59 7.41 -11.30
CA VAL A 59 -10.14 8.58 -10.55
C VAL A 59 -8.77 9.02 -11.04
N TYR A 60 -8.55 10.33 -11.06
CA TYR A 60 -7.24 10.93 -11.34
C TYR A 60 -7.02 12.12 -10.40
N LEU A 61 -5.77 12.60 -10.34
CA LEU A 61 -5.44 13.82 -9.62
C LEU A 61 -5.36 14.98 -10.62
N ASP A 62 -6.08 16.05 -10.34
CA ASP A 62 -6.04 17.32 -11.05
C ASP A 62 -4.84 18.14 -10.55
N HIS A 63 -3.69 17.96 -11.21
CA HIS A 63 -2.43 18.64 -10.91
C HIS A 63 -1.75 19.17 -12.17
N ALA A 64 -0.80 20.10 -12.01
CA ALA A 64 0.01 20.61 -13.11
C ALA A 64 1.07 19.58 -13.54
N ASP A 65 1.50 19.63 -14.80
CA ASP A 65 2.48 18.68 -15.36
C ASP A 65 3.84 18.76 -14.62
N GLU A 66 4.21 19.91 -14.09
CA GLU A 66 5.45 20.09 -13.32
C GLU A 66 5.35 19.59 -11.86
N ASP A 67 4.14 19.32 -11.38
CA ASP A 67 3.87 18.86 -10.02
C ASP A 67 4.12 17.35 -9.88
N THR A 68 5.40 16.98 -9.85
CA THR A 68 5.81 15.59 -9.75
C THR A 68 6.11 15.19 -8.30
N SER A 69 5.26 14.35 -7.73
CA SER A 69 5.49 13.63 -6.46
C SER A 69 5.24 12.14 -6.66
N ALA A 70 5.53 11.31 -5.65
CA ALA A 70 5.29 9.87 -5.76
C ALA A 70 3.81 9.55 -5.99
N ILE A 71 2.89 10.31 -5.38
CA ILE A 71 1.46 10.08 -5.55
C ILE A 71 0.96 10.54 -6.92
N THR A 72 1.39 11.70 -7.44
CA THR A 72 0.96 12.16 -8.79
C THR A 72 1.46 11.20 -9.86
N ASN A 73 2.75 10.86 -9.84
CA ASN A 73 3.32 9.86 -10.75
C ASN A 73 2.61 8.49 -10.66
N TRP A 74 2.15 8.09 -9.46
CA TRP A 74 1.44 6.84 -9.28
C TRP A 74 0.03 6.85 -9.85
N PHE A 75 -0.70 7.97 -9.71
CA PHE A 75 -2.00 8.15 -10.37
C PHE A 75 -1.85 8.17 -11.90
N ASP A 76 -0.86 8.90 -12.41
CA ASP A 76 -0.58 8.98 -13.85
C ASP A 76 -0.17 7.62 -14.46
N ALA A 77 0.50 6.78 -13.66
CA ALA A 77 0.97 5.46 -14.07
C ALA A 77 -0.05 4.33 -13.81
N GLY A 78 -1.34 4.64 -13.60
CA GLY A 78 -2.39 3.63 -13.46
C GLY A 78 -2.43 2.92 -12.12
N VAL A 79 -1.96 3.58 -11.05
CA VAL A 79 -2.12 3.17 -9.64
C VAL A 79 -1.59 1.76 -9.32
N ALA A 80 -0.39 1.44 -9.81
CA ALA A 80 0.24 0.13 -9.70
C ALA A 80 0.47 -0.34 -8.25
N LYS A 81 0.01 -1.56 -7.94
CA LYS A 81 0.15 -2.19 -6.62
C LYS A 81 0.93 -3.48 -6.77
N VAL A 82 1.87 -3.73 -5.87
CA VAL A 82 2.65 -4.97 -5.83
C VAL A 82 2.43 -5.64 -4.49
N CYS A 83 1.89 -6.86 -4.53
CA CYS A 83 1.66 -7.68 -3.34
C CYS A 83 2.87 -8.59 -3.11
N VAL A 84 3.49 -8.44 -1.94
CA VAL A 84 4.58 -9.27 -1.44
C VAL A 84 4.20 -9.88 -0.10
N TYR A 85 5.03 -10.75 0.45
CA TYR A 85 4.70 -11.40 1.72
C TYR A 85 5.84 -11.55 2.71
N VAL A 86 5.42 -11.72 3.96
CA VAL A 86 6.23 -12.16 5.09
C VAL A 86 5.57 -13.37 5.75
N ASP A 87 6.35 -14.12 6.52
CA ASP A 87 5.91 -15.35 7.19
C ASP A 87 5.79 -15.21 8.72
N SER A 88 5.80 -13.99 9.26
CA SER A 88 5.60 -13.75 10.69
C SER A 88 5.02 -12.37 11.02
N GLU A 89 4.42 -12.24 12.21
CA GLU A 89 3.92 -10.96 12.71
C GLU A 89 5.05 -9.97 12.95
N GLU A 90 6.15 -10.47 13.51
CA GLU A 90 7.32 -9.70 13.84
C GLU A 90 7.90 -9.02 12.60
N ALA A 91 8.07 -9.76 11.49
CA ALA A 91 8.57 -9.21 10.24
C ALA A 91 7.63 -8.14 9.66
N LEU A 92 6.31 -8.32 9.78
CA LEU A 92 5.33 -7.31 9.35
C LEU A 92 5.46 -6.04 10.20
N LEU A 93 5.60 -6.18 11.52
CA LEU A 93 5.70 -5.05 12.45
C LEU A 93 7.05 -4.31 12.30
N GLU A 94 8.14 -5.03 12.07
CA GLU A 94 9.46 -4.43 11.79
C GLU A 94 9.42 -3.54 10.54
N LEU A 95 8.83 -4.02 9.44
CA LEU A 95 8.62 -3.22 8.24
C LEU A 95 7.77 -1.98 8.50
N ALA A 96 6.74 -2.10 9.34
CA ALA A 96 5.89 -0.96 9.70
C ALA A 96 6.64 0.09 10.52
N VAL A 97 7.51 -0.34 11.45
CA VAL A 97 8.36 0.55 12.25
C VAL A 97 9.39 1.24 11.37
N GLU A 98 10.07 0.49 10.50
CA GLU A 98 11.09 1.05 9.61
C GLU A 98 10.49 2.04 8.61
N GLY A 99 9.34 1.72 8.01
CA GLY A 99 8.62 2.62 7.12
C GLY A 99 8.27 3.95 7.78
N LYS A 100 7.70 3.89 8.99
CA LYS A 100 7.36 5.08 9.77
C LYS A 100 8.61 5.89 10.15
N ALA A 101 9.71 5.22 10.49
CA ALA A 101 10.97 5.89 10.82
C ALA A 101 11.55 6.68 9.62
N ARG A 102 11.28 6.24 8.39
CA ARG A 102 11.61 6.97 7.15
C ARG A 102 10.62 8.07 6.79
N GLY A 103 9.59 8.28 7.60
CA GLY A 103 8.53 9.28 7.35
C GLY A 103 7.45 8.83 6.37
N PHE A 104 7.44 7.54 6.00
CA PHE A 104 6.42 7.00 5.12
C PHE A 104 5.10 6.82 5.88
N VAL A 105 4.00 7.03 5.18
CA VAL A 105 2.68 6.57 5.61
C VAL A 105 2.65 5.05 5.48
N VAL A 106 2.22 4.39 6.56
CA VAL A 106 2.05 2.93 6.62
C VAL A 106 0.68 2.61 7.22
N ALA A 107 -0.21 2.05 6.39
CA ALA A 107 -1.48 1.50 6.84
C ALA A 107 -1.28 0.07 7.32
N LEU A 108 -1.12 -0.12 8.63
CA LEU A 108 -1.03 -1.44 9.26
C LEU A 108 -2.43 -1.92 9.64
N ILE A 109 -2.87 -3.03 9.05
CA ILE A 109 -4.23 -3.55 9.22
C ILE A 109 -4.27 -4.61 10.30
N ARG A 110 -5.18 -4.39 11.25
CA ARG A 110 -5.54 -5.34 12.30
C ARG A 110 -6.97 -5.83 12.08
N ASP A 111 -7.13 -7.11 11.82
CA ASP A 111 -8.44 -7.71 11.76
C ASP A 111 -8.98 -7.93 13.17
N ALA A 112 -10.27 -7.63 13.39
CA ALA A 112 -10.89 -7.80 14.70
C ALA A 112 -11.13 -9.28 15.09
N GLY A 113 -10.87 -10.23 14.19
CA GLY A 113 -10.88 -11.66 14.50
C GLY A 113 -12.26 -12.32 14.49
N PHE A 114 -13.34 -11.57 14.30
CA PHE A 114 -14.72 -12.09 14.33
C PHE A 114 -15.05 -13.12 13.24
N THR A 115 -14.25 -13.21 12.17
CA THR A 115 -14.54 -14.11 11.04
C THR A 115 -13.57 -15.27 10.86
N GLU A 116 -12.30 -15.13 11.25
CA GLU A 116 -11.23 -16.07 10.84
C GLU A 116 -10.14 -16.30 11.91
N PHE A 117 -10.06 -15.46 12.94
CA PHE A 117 -9.04 -15.57 14.00
C PHE A 117 -9.66 -15.84 15.38
N HIS A 118 -10.84 -16.46 15.41
CA HIS A 118 -11.51 -16.91 16.65
C HIS A 118 -11.70 -15.81 17.72
N GLY A 119 -11.88 -14.56 17.30
CA GLY A 119 -12.03 -13.41 18.20
C GLY A 119 -10.72 -12.78 18.66
N GLU A 120 -9.56 -13.30 18.24
CA GLU A 120 -8.26 -12.70 18.51
C GLU A 120 -7.95 -11.59 17.49
N PRO A 121 -7.66 -10.35 17.94
CA PRO A 121 -7.33 -9.29 17.00
C PRO A 121 -5.91 -9.45 16.44
N THR A 122 -5.79 -9.69 15.13
CA THR A 122 -4.55 -10.14 14.46
C THR A 122 -4.09 -9.16 13.40
N PHE A 123 -2.78 -8.86 13.34
CA PHE A 123 -2.22 -8.07 12.25
C PHE A 123 -2.06 -8.91 10.99
N THR A 124 -2.71 -8.51 9.90
CA THR A 124 -2.88 -9.32 8.69
C THR A 124 -1.99 -8.87 7.54
N CYS A 125 -1.87 -7.57 7.34
CA CYS A 125 -1.10 -6.98 6.26
C CYS A 125 -0.81 -5.51 6.55
N LEU A 126 0.04 -4.91 5.72
CA LEU A 126 0.21 -3.47 5.64
C LEU A 126 0.27 -3.01 4.19
N ALA A 127 0.04 -1.72 3.98
CA ALA A 127 0.41 -1.04 2.74
C ALA A 127 1.19 0.23 3.06
N PHE A 128 2.19 0.51 2.25
CA PHE A 128 2.84 1.80 2.24
C PHE A 128 2.02 2.79 1.39
N GLU A 129 2.21 4.09 1.58
CA GLU A 129 1.79 5.06 0.56
C GLU A 129 2.45 4.74 -0.80
N PRO A 130 1.90 5.25 -1.91
CA PRO A 130 2.64 5.29 -3.16
C PRO A 130 3.99 6.00 -2.96
N LEU A 131 5.07 5.31 -3.31
CA LEU A 131 6.44 5.79 -3.14
C LEU A 131 7.22 5.61 -4.43
N ALA A 132 8.28 6.41 -4.61
CA ALA A 132 9.24 6.15 -5.67
C ALA A 132 9.89 4.78 -5.45
N ALA A 133 10.21 4.06 -6.54
CA ALA A 133 10.79 2.72 -6.43
C ALA A 133 12.09 2.73 -5.61
N GLU A 134 12.93 3.74 -5.79
CA GLU A 134 14.18 3.93 -5.05
C GLU A 134 14.02 4.08 -3.53
N ASP A 135 12.87 4.58 -3.07
CA ASP A 135 12.57 4.76 -1.64
C ASP A 135 12.06 3.48 -0.99
N ILE A 136 11.23 2.72 -1.71
CA ILE A 136 10.51 1.56 -1.15
C ILE A 136 11.19 0.20 -1.41
N ASP A 137 11.97 0.09 -2.48
CA ASP A 137 12.71 -1.13 -2.81
C ASP A 137 13.72 -1.53 -1.73
N PRO A 138 14.40 -0.60 -1.02
CA PRO A 138 15.26 -0.97 0.10
C PRO A 138 14.56 -1.71 1.25
N LEU A 139 13.24 -1.56 1.42
CA LEU A 139 12.47 -2.30 2.44
C LEU A 139 11.83 -3.57 1.89
N THR A 140 11.42 -3.56 0.61
CA THR A 140 10.47 -4.54 0.07
C THR A 140 10.94 -5.27 -1.18
N GLY A 141 12.05 -4.85 -1.80
CA GLY A 141 12.52 -5.35 -3.08
C GLY A 141 12.97 -6.80 -3.07
N GLU A 142 13.45 -7.28 -1.91
CA GLU A 142 13.84 -8.69 -1.70
C GLU A 142 12.69 -9.55 -1.17
N LEU A 143 11.52 -8.96 -0.89
CA LEU A 143 10.37 -9.72 -0.44
C LEU A 143 9.76 -10.50 -1.61
N PRO A 144 9.40 -11.77 -1.41
CA PRO A 144 8.79 -12.58 -2.45
C PRO A 144 7.37 -12.11 -2.79
N LEU A 145 6.99 -12.24 -4.06
CA LEU A 145 5.62 -11.98 -4.53
C LEU A 145 4.64 -12.99 -3.92
N TYR A 146 3.45 -12.51 -3.53
CA TYR A 146 2.39 -13.31 -2.90
C TYR A 146 1.59 -14.19 -3.87
#